data_AF-A0A848URH3-F1
#
_entry.id   AF-A0A848URH3-F1
#
_cell.length_a   1.000
_cell.length_b   1.000
_cell.length_c   1.000
_cell.angle_alpha   90.00
_cell.angle_beta   90.00
_cell.angle_gamma   90.00
#
_symmetry.space_group_name_H-M   'P 1'
#
loop_
_entity.id
_entity.type
_entity.pdbx_description
1 polymer ?
#
loop_
_entity_poly.entity_id
_entity_poly.type
_entity_poly.pdbx_seq_one_letter_code
_entity_poly.pdbx_strand_id
1 'polypeptide(L)'
;MGFSLSKIFGRNTSKNELLEGNSVETIIKEVENEPYGVSQNNVLYAGLNELGGYYFFQTVIVGSLKIKSKRGAILNFKGEDFEMQLEADMLEFESEFSGIPNRYVTKIDFKIEETTIKMLEEATLKSVEIKIKNNTLIFTKYDLNAN
;
A
#
# COMPACT_ATOMS: atom_id res chain seq x y z
N MET A 1 -16.57 2.49 -7.30
CA MET A 1 -15.93 3.82 -7.35
C MET A 1 -14.44 3.58 -7.45
N GLY A 2 -13.82 3.95 -8.58
CA GLY A 2 -12.44 3.58 -8.89
C GLY A 2 -11.43 4.39 -8.10
N PHE A 3 -10.52 3.70 -7.41
CA PHE A 3 -9.38 4.29 -6.73
C PHE A 3 -8.48 5.00 -7.76
N SER A 4 -8.28 6.31 -7.62
CA SER A 4 -7.49 7.10 -8.60
C SER A 4 -6.11 7.44 -8.03
N LEU A 5 -5.11 6.70 -8.52
CA LEU A 5 -3.69 6.80 -8.14
C LEU A 5 -3.05 8.15 -8.49
N SER A 6 -3.63 8.90 -9.43
CA SER A 6 -3.08 10.17 -9.92
C SER A 6 -3.12 11.30 -8.87
N LYS A 7 -4.02 11.21 -7.88
CA LYS A 7 -4.14 12.22 -6.82
C LYS A 7 -3.02 12.16 -5.78
N ILE A 8 -2.29 11.05 -5.70
CA ILE A 8 -1.20 10.83 -4.74
C ILE A 8 0.07 11.61 -5.13
N PHE A 9 0.21 12.03 -6.39
CA PHE A 9 1.44 12.64 -6.94
C PHE A 9 1.46 14.18 -6.95
N GLY A 10 0.48 14.86 -6.32
CA GLY A 10 0.09 16.20 -6.74
C GLY A 10 0.29 17.41 -5.81
N ARG A 11 0.99 17.35 -4.67
CA ARG A 11 0.99 18.49 -3.73
C ARG A 11 2.38 18.91 -3.25
N ASN A 12 2.87 20.04 -3.78
CA ASN A 12 4.03 20.77 -3.28
C ASN A 12 3.68 21.42 -1.93
N THR A 13 4.24 20.92 -0.82
CA THR A 13 4.14 21.57 0.49
C THR A 13 5.49 22.16 0.90
N SER A 14 5.46 23.43 1.33
CA SER A 14 6.60 24.32 1.58
C SER A 14 7.56 23.89 2.69
N LYS A 15 8.80 24.36 2.55
CA LYS A 15 10.07 24.00 3.22
C LYS A 15 10.17 24.13 4.77
N ASN A 16 9.09 24.33 5.53
CA ASN A 16 9.19 24.70 6.97
C ASN A 16 8.69 23.66 8.00
N GLU A 17 8.23 22.48 7.60
CA GLU A 17 7.72 21.43 8.52
C GLU A 17 8.58 20.14 8.50
N LEU A 18 9.87 20.28 8.18
CA LEU A 18 10.77 19.18 7.84
C LEU A 18 11.12 18.19 8.99
N LEU A 19 10.65 18.45 10.22
CA LEU A 19 10.99 17.63 11.39
C LEU A 19 9.83 16.77 11.93
N GLU A 20 8.58 17.07 11.55
CA GLU A 20 7.38 16.30 11.95
C GLU A 20 6.64 15.67 10.75
N GLY A 21 7.12 15.91 9.54
CA GLY A 21 6.43 15.59 8.28
C GLY A 21 6.52 14.14 7.77
N ASN A 22 7.05 13.18 8.53
CA ASN A 22 7.13 11.76 8.09
C ASN A 22 6.25 10.80 8.92
N SER A 23 5.39 11.35 9.77
CA SER A 23 4.44 10.56 10.55
C SER A 23 3.30 10.05 9.67
N VAL A 24 2.80 8.87 10.01
CA VAL A 24 1.66 8.19 9.36
C VAL A 24 0.46 9.13 9.18
N GLU A 25 0.13 9.90 10.21
CA GLU A 25 -1.00 10.85 10.19
C GLU A 25 -0.84 11.95 9.14
N THR A 26 0.37 12.46 8.91
CA THR A 26 0.64 13.47 7.89
C THR A 26 0.44 12.89 6.50
N ILE A 27 0.93 11.66 6.28
CA ILE A 27 0.74 10.95 5.01
C ILE A 27 -0.76 10.72 4.74
N ILE A 28 -1.52 10.30 5.75
CA ILE A 28 -2.98 10.09 5.64
C ILE A 28 -3.71 11.41 5.37
N LYS A 29 -3.31 12.53 5.98
CA LYS A 29 -3.93 13.85 5.74
C LYS A 29 -3.64 14.41 4.36
N GLU A 30 -2.45 14.15 3.81
CA GLU A 30 -2.05 14.64 2.50
C GLU A 30 -2.62 13.80 1.34
N VAL A 31 -2.83 12.50 1.57
CA VAL A 31 -3.39 11.58 0.59
C VAL A 31 -4.89 11.45 0.84
N GLU A 32 -5.71 12.02 -0.05
CA GLU A 32 -7.19 12.02 0.05
C GLU A 32 -7.86 10.62 -0.07
N ASN A 33 -7.08 9.53 -0.09
CA ASN A 33 -7.59 8.17 -0.15
C ASN A 33 -7.58 7.51 1.23
N GLU A 34 -8.50 6.56 1.45
CA GLU A 34 -8.53 5.80 2.69
C GLU A 34 -7.30 4.86 2.79
N PRO A 35 -6.54 4.92 3.89
CA PRO A 35 -5.43 4.00 4.10
C PRO A 35 -5.97 2.59 4.31
N TYR A 36 -5.42 1.64 3.56
CA TYR A 36 -5.75 0.22 3.72
C TYR A 36 -5.09 -0.36 4.97
N GLY A 37 -3.87 0.10 5.28
CA GLY A 37 -3.17 -0.27 6.50
C GLY A 37 -2.03 0.67 6.80
N VAL A 38 -1.60 0.67 8.05
CA VAL A 38 -0.49 1.50 8.54
C VAL A 38 0.58 0.63 9.17
N SER A 39 1.82 1.08 9.03
CA SER A 39 3.00 0.55 9.71
C SER A 39 3.72 1.71 10.41
N GLN A 40 4.86 1.45 11.06
CA GLN A 40 5.55 2.47 11.88
C GLN A 40 5.84 3.79 11.13
N ASN A 41 6.26 3.70 9.86
CA ASN A 41 6.64 4.86 9.05
C ASN A 41 6.13 4.76 7.60
N ASN A 42 5.16 3.87 7.35
CA ASN A 42 4.65 3.61 6.01
C ASN A 42 3.14 3.48 6.07
N VAL A 43 2.46 4.04 5.08
CA VAL A 43 1.03 3.90 4.87
C VAL A 43 0.83 3.10 3.59
N LEU A 44 0.05 2.03 3.70
CA LEU A 44 -0.37 1.20 2.59
C LEU A 44 -1.74 1.69 2.14
N TYR A 45 -1.83 2.11 0.90
CA TYR A 45 -3.09 2.29 0.19
C TYR A 45 -3.27 1.12 -0.75
N ALA A 46 -4.49 0.62 -0.85
CA ALA A 46 -4.79 -0.46 -1.77
C ALA A 46 -6.17 -0.27 -2.39
N GLY A 47 -6.33 -0.79 -3.60
CA GLY A 47 -7.59 -0.75 -4.32
C GLY A 47 -7.68 -1.90 -5.30
N LEU A 48 -8.90 -2.38 -5.52
CA LEU A 48 -9.21 -3.34 -6.57
C LEU A 48 -9.42 -2.58 -7.87
N ASN A 49 -8.75 -3.01 -8.93
CA ASN A 49 -8.89 -2.50 -10.28
C ASN A 49 -9.21 -3.64 -11.24
N GLU A 50 -10.10 -3.40 -12.19
CA GLU A 50 -10.48 -4.36 -13.22
C GLU A 50 -10.10 -3.79 -14.59
N LEU A 51 -9.37 -4.58 -15.39
CA LEU A 51 -8.98 -4.20 -16.74
C LEU A 51 -9.14 -5.39 -17.69
N GLY A 52 -10.09 -5.28 -18.62
CA GLY A 52 -10.30 -6.29 -19.66
C GLY A 52 -10.69 -7.68 -19.13
N GLY A 53 -11.44 -7.74 -18.02
CA GLY A 53 -11.85 -8.99 -17.37
C GLY A 53 -10.79 -9.63 -16.47
N TYR A 54 -9.65 -8.97 -16.26
CA TYR A 54 -8.66 -9.35 -15.25
C TYR A 54 -8.73 -8.41 -14.06
N TYR A 55 -8.57 -8.95 -12.87
CA TYR A 55 -8.56 -8.19 -11.64
C TYR A 55 -7.15 -8.01 -11.09
N PHE A 56 -6.88 -6.81 -10.60
CA PHE A 56 -5.61 -6.40 -10.04
C PHE A 56 -5.84 -5.77 -8.68
N PHE A 57 -5.08 -6.21 -7.69
CA PHE A 57 -5.00 -5.57 -6.40
C PHE A 57 -3.83 -4.58 -6.43
N GLN A 58 -4.15 -3.32 -6.71
CA GLN A 58 -3.16 -2.26 -6.82
C GLN A 58 -2.81 -1.75 -5.42
N THR A 59 -1.52 -1.70 -5.12
CA THR A 59 -1.04 -1.19 -3.84
C THR A 59 -0.06 -0.05 -4.03
N VAL A 60 -0.15 0.94 -3.14
CA VAL A 60 0.75 2.07 -3.07
C VAL A 60 1.22 2.21 -1.65
N ILE A 61 2.52 2.04 -1.44
CA ILE A 61 3.16 2.27 -0.15
C ILE A 61 3.77 3.66 -0.18
N VAL A 62 3.34 4.53 0.73
CA VAL A 62 3.90 5.87 0.91
C VAL A 62 4.57 5.93 2.28
N GLY A 63 5.86 6.28 2.32
CA GLY A 63 6.59 6.35 3.58
C GLY A 63 8.09 6.37 3.40
N SER A 64 8.83 5.91 4.40
CA SER A 64 10.29 5.85 4.37
C SER A 64 10.87 4.68 3.57
N LEU A 65 10.01 3.77 3.08
CA LEU A 65 10.42 2.62 2.28
C LEU A 65 11.05 3.03 0.95
N LYS A 66 12.37 2.85 0.85
CA LYS A 66 13.14 3.00 -0.39
C LYS A 66 13.68 1.66 -0.85
N ILE A 67 13.10 1.08 -1.89
CA ILE A 67 13.49 -0.24 -2.41
C ILE A 67 13.48 -0.30 -3.93
N LYS A 68 14.36 -1.15 -4.47
CA LYS A 68 14.36 -1.56 -5.88
C LYS A 68 14.37 -3.08 -5.94
N SER A 69 13.30 -3.66 -6.49
CA SER A 69 13.16 -5.10 -6.67
C SER A 69 13.30 -5.46 -8.15
N LYS A 70 13.81 -6.67 -8.37
CA LYS A 70 13.82 -7.36 -9.68
C LYS A 70 13.29 -8.80 -9.57
N ARG A 71 12.67 -9.12 -8.43
CA ARG A 71 12.23 -10.47 -8.05
C ARG A 71 10.75 -10.48 -7.67
N GLY A 72 10.02 -9.41 -7.99
CA GLY A 72 8.64 -9.21 -7.57
C GLY A 72 8.53 -8.88 -6.08
N ALA A 73 7.30 -8.98 -5.61
CA ALA A 73 6.89 -8.87 -4.23
C ALA A 73 5.84 -9.94 -3.95
N ILE A 74 5.70 -10.29 -2.67
CA ILE A 74 4.67 -11.19 -2.19
C ILE A 74 3.83 -10.42 -1.18
N LEU A 75 2.51 -10.42 -1.37
CA LEU A 75 1.54 -9.83 -0.47
C LEU A 75 0.78 -10.94 0.25
N ASN A 76 0.93 -11.02 1.56
CA ASN A 76 0.26 -11.98 2.40
C ASN A 76 -0.85 -11.28 3.18
N PHE A 77 -2.09 -11.71 2.98
CA PHE A 77 -3.22 -11.36 3.83
C PHE A 77 -3.34 -12.40 4.93
N LYS A 78 -3.46 -11.92 6.17
CA LYS A 78 -3.75 -12.77 7.33
C LYS A 78 -5.05 -12.32 7.96
N GLY A 79 -6.06 -13.18 7.86
CA GLY A 79 -7.30 -13.08 8.61
C GLY A 79 -7.27 -13.91 9.89
N GLU A 80 -8.44 -14.10 10.50
CA GLU A 80 -8.58 -14.99 11.66
C GLU A 80 -8.50 -16.46 11.28
N ASP A 81 -9.16 -16.85 10.17
CA ASP A 81 -9.30 -18.24 9.74
C ASP A 81 -8.84 -18.46 8.28
N PHE A 82 -8.18 -17.47 7.68
CA PHE A 82 -7.63 -17.59 6.34
C PHE A 82 -6.29 -16.89 6.20
N GLU A 83 -5.41 -17.48 5.40
CA GLU A 83 -4.19 -16.86 4.92
C GLU A 83 -4.22 -16.93 3.40
N MET A 84 -3.88 -15.81 2.76
CA MET A 84 -3.88 -15.70 1.30
C MET A 84 -2.60 -15.01 0.87
N GLN A 85 -1.99 -15.52 -0.20
CA GLN A 85 -0.78 -14.98 -0.77
C GLN A 85 -1.05 -14.54 -2.21
N LEU A 86 -0.71 -13.29 -2.53
CA LEU A 86 -0.70 -12.76 -3.89
C LEU A 86 0.72 -12.46 -4.33
N GLU A 87 0.98 -12.72 -5.61
CA GLU A 87 2.26 -12.43 -6.25
C GLU A 87 2.15 -11.15 -7.08
N ALA A 88 3.22 -10.35 -7.08
CA ALA A 88 3.28 -9.14 -7.90
C ALA A 88 3.19 -9.51 -9.38
N ASP A 89 2.40 -8.74 -10.14
CA ASP A 89 2.27 -8.87 -11.58
C ASP A 89 3.62 -8.60 -12.27
N MET A 90 4.35 -7.59 -11.78
CA MET A 90 5.67 -7.23 -12.28
C MET A 90 6.79 -7.64 -11.32
N LEU A 91 7.86 -8.21 -11.89
CA LEU A 91 9.07 -8.56 -11.15
C LEU A 91 9.93 -7.34 -10.81
N GLU A 92 9.96 -6.35 -11.70
CA GLU A 92 10.77 -5.15 -11.56
C GLU A 92 9.92 -3.96 -11.16
N PHE A 93 10.25 -3.34 -10.03
CA PHE A 93 9.65 -2.09 -9.57
C PHE A 93 10.63 -1.37 -8.64
N GLU A 94 10.44 -0.06 -8.50
CA GLU A 94 11.24 0.77 -7.61
C GLU A 94 10.43 1.85 -6.91
N SER A 95 10.91 2.26 -5.75
CA SER A 95 10.34 3.39 -5.01
C SER A 95 10.73 4.71 -5.66
N GLU A 96 9.73 5.52 -5.97
CA GLU A 96 9.86 6.85 -6.54
C GLU A 96 9.95 7.90 -5.43
N PHE A 97 10.67 9.00 -5.67
CA PHE A 97 10.72 10.10 -4.71
C PHE A 97 9.39 10.86 -4.72
N SER A 98 8.82 11.09 -3.54
CA SER A 98 7.50 11.75 -3.42
C SER A 98 7.53 13.28 -3.56
N GLY A 99 8.72 13.89 -3.60
CA GLY A 99 8.89 15.34 -3.47
C GLY A 99 9.21 15.79 -2.03
N ILE A 100 8.94 14.95 -1.02
CA ILE A 100 9.22 15.22 0.39
C ILE A 100 10.45 14.41 0.84
N PRO A 101 11.44 15.04 1.51
CA PRO A 101 12.64 14.34 1.95
C PRO A 101 12.33 13.17 2.90
N ASN A 102 13.02 12.05 2.68
CA ASN A 102 12.81 10.77 3.36
C ASN A 102 11.42 10.14 3.15
N ARG A 103 10.67 10.57 2.13
CA ARG A 103 9.41 9.97 1.73
C ARG A 103 9.44 9.50 0.27
N TYR A 104 9.09 8.25 0.09
CA TYR A 104 9.07 7.55 -1.18
C TYR A 104 7.70 6.91 -1.42
N VAL A 105 7.40 6.69 -2.70
CA VAL A 105 6.17 6.05 -3.16
C VAL A 105 6.55 4.78 -3.89
N THR A 106 6.08 3.63 -3.41
CA THR A 106 6.31 2.32 -4.05
C THR A 106 4.97 1.81 -4.55
N LYS A 107 4.84 1.65 -5.86
CA LYS A 107 3.66 1.06 -6.49
C LYS A 107 3.91 -0.40 -6.79
N ILE A 108 3.00 -1.27 -6.39
CA ILE A 108 3.07 -2.70 -6.67
C ILE A 108 1.67 -3.19 -6.98
N ASP A 109 1.50 -3.74 -8.17
CA ASP A 109 0.25 -4.34 -8.59
C ASP A 109 0.35 -5.86 -8.41
N PHE A 110 -0.69 -6.45 -7.81
CA PHE A 110 -0.79 -7.88 -7.57
C PHE A 110 -1.92 -8.46 -8.41
N LYS A 111 -1.67 -9.61 -9.03
CA LYS A 111 -2.73 -10.30 -9.77
C LYS A 111 -3.65 -11.00 -8.77
N ILE A 112 -4.96 -10.82 -8.92
CA ILE A 112 -5.97 -11.45 -8.06
C ILE A 112 -7.09 -12.05 -8.92
N GLU A 113 -7.68 -13.14 -8.45
CA GLU A 113 -8.83 -13.78 -9.10
C GLU A 113 -10.15 -13.30 -8.47
N GLU A 114 -11.24 -13.34 -9.23
CA GLU A 114 -12.56 -12.89 -8.74
C GLU A 114 -13.05 -13.67 -7.51
N THR A 115 -12.82 -14.98 -7.50
CA THR A 115 -13.13 -15.86 -6.36
C THR A 115 -12.41 -15.41 -5.10
N THR A 116 -11.15 -15.02 -5.26
CA THR A 116 -10.26 -14.53 -4.21
C THR A 116 -10.69 -13.14 -3.70
N ILE A 117 -11.22 -12.28 -4.57
CA ILE A 117 -11.79 -10.98 -4.18
C ILE A 117 -12.97 -11.17 -3.22
N LYS A 118 -13.91 -12.05 -3.56
CA LYS A 118 -15.09 -12.30 -2.72
C LYS A 118 -14.69 -12.80 -1.34
N MET A 119 -13.71 -13.72 -1.28
CA MET A 119 -13.14 -14.17 -0.01
C MET A 119 -12.50 -13.02 0.78
N LEU A 120 -11.81 -12.09 0.12
CA LEU A 120 -11.19 -10.94 0.77
C LEU A 120 -12.23 -9.95 1.31
N GLU A 121 -13.36 -9.77 0.62
CA GLU A 121 -14.47 -8.89 1.05
C GLU A 121 -15.25 -9.49 2.23
N GLU A 122 -15.47 -10.80 2.24
CA GLU A 122 -16.22 -11.48 3.30
C GLU A 122 -15.36 -11.72 4.55
N ALA A 123 -14.05 -11.80 4.41
CA ALA A 123 -13.18 -12.22 5.49
C ALA A 123 -12.64 -11.05 6.34
N THR A 124 -12.53 -11.31 7.64
CA THR A 124 -12.02 -10.34 8.61
C THR A 124 -10.50 -10.32 8.56
N LEU A 125 -9.94 -9.33 7.86
CA LEU A 125 -8.51 -9.09 7.75
C LEU A 125 -7.93 -8.54 9.06
N LYS A 126 -6.95 -9.23 9.64
CA LYS A 126 -6.18 -8.77 10.80
C LYS A 126 -4.97 -7.96 10.40
N SER A 127 -4.19 -8.48 9.45
CA SER A 127 -2.94 -7.85 9.03
C SER A 127 -2.59 -8.17 7.60
N VAL A 128 -1.76 -7.29 7.03
CA VAL A 128 -1.30 -7.38 5.66
C VAL A 128 0.22 -7.31 5.70
N GLU A 129 0.88 -8.31 5.14
CA GLU A 129 2.33 -8.41 5.13
C GLU A 129 2.85 -8.32 3.69
N ILE A 130 3.79 -7.42 3.45
CA ILE A 130 4.45 -7.26 2.15
C ILE A 130 5.90 -7.72 2.28
N LYS A 131 6.27 -8.74 1.50
CA LYS A 131 7.63 -9.26 1.41
C LYS A 131 8.26 -8.83 0.09
N ILE A 132 9.36 -8.08 0.19
CA ILE A 132 10.15 -7.63 -0.95
C ILE A 132 11.62 -7.94 -0.68
N LYS A 133 12.17 -8.92 -1.41
CA LYS A 133 13.54 -9.43 -1.18
C LYS A 133 13.74 -9.88 0.28
N ASN A 134 14.51 -9.13 1.05
CA ASN A 134 14.82 -9.39 2.47
C ASN A 134 14.07 -8.46 3.42
N ASN A 135 13.19 -7.59 2.89
CA ASN A 135 12.39 -6.68 3.68
C ASN A 135 10.99 -7.27 3.84
N THR A 136 10.50 -7.28 5.07
CA THR A 136 9.13 -7.66 5.39
C THR A 136 8.49 -6.46 6.09
N LEU A 137 7.40 -5.97 5.53
CA LEU A 137 6.62 -4.87 6.09
C LEU A 137 5.28 -5.43 6.54
N ILE A 138 4.97 -5.22 7.82
CA ILE A 138 3.68 -5.63 8.38
C ILE A 138 2.85 -4.36 8.56
N PHE A 139 1.65 -4.40 8.00
CA PHE A 139 0.65 -3.36 8.09
C PHE A 139 -0.52 -3.89 8.90
N THR A 140 -0.96 -3.10 9.87
CA THR A 140 -2.20 -3.32 10.60
C THR A 140 -3.28 -2.45 10.01
N LYS A 141 -4.52 -2.95 9.99
CA LYS A 141 -5.66 -2.17 9.53
C LYS A 141 -5.72 -0.85 10.32
N TYR A 142 -5.84 0.26 9.62
CA TYR A 142 -6.02 1.55 10.26
C TYR A 142 -7.47 1.66 10.72
N ASP A 143 -7.71 1.52 12.01
CA ASP A 143 -9.04 1.67 12.57
C ASP A 143 -9.26 3.13 12.97
N LEU A 144 -10.15 3.82 12.25
CA LEU A 144 -10.53 5.21 12.52
C LEU A 144 -11.28 5.38 13.85
N ASN A 145 -11.71 4.28 14.50
CA ASN A 145 -12.50 4.30 15.73
C ASN A 145 -11.72 3.94 17.01
N ALA A 146 -10.39 3.91 16.96
CA ALA A 146 -9.58 3.79 18.18
C ALA A 146 -9.46 5.15 18.90
N ASN A 147 -10.57 5.70 19.38
CA ASN A 147 -10.60 6.78 20.37
C ASN A 147 -11.86 6.69 21.24
#